data_AF-A0A2V6WVZ8-F1
#
_entry.id   AF-A0A2V6WVZ8-F1
#
_cell.length_a   1.000
_cell.length_b   1.000
_cell.length_c   1.000
_cell.angle_alpha   90.00
_cell.angle_beta   90.00
_cell.angle_gamma   90.00
#
_symmetry.space_group_name_H-M   'P 1'
#
loop_
_entity.id
_entity.type
_entity.pdbx_description
1 polymer ?
#
loop_
_entity_poly.entity_id
_entity_poly.type
_entity_poly.pdbx_seq_one_letter_code
_entity_poly.pdbx_strand_id
1 'polypeptide(L)'
;MRFAIGLVLGVLAVVAQTPVAASDDPARRAADSLVRSQLPSGLFTYGFDFLAGAPLQEDNIVRQVGIVYFLAEFYLHSGDESVRPAIQTGLSGAGTRSVPFGKGTLQSVIEHTGVLSLPAGRSKLRGALDRLGLLGRSEGDGKVVTSDNTSATAFAGTTALALLAELQYYRASRDDRFAQLRSAWLKGLLTLHVPRRGFRLAPRSIEESDYFNGEGWLALAYYQRLFPQDEAAKSILSALDAYLMARHGEQESE
;
A
#
# COMPACT_ATOMS: atom_id res chain seq x y z
N MET A 1 -9.12 31.41 -83.87
CA MET A 1 -8.01 30.70 -83.19
C MET A 1 -8.58 29.92 -82.02
N ARG A 2 -8.29 28.62 -81.97
CA ARG A 2 -8.66 27.66 -80.92
C ARG A 2 -7.71 27.77 -79.71
N PHE A 3 -8.05 27.01 -78.66
CA PHE A 3 -7.32 26.67 -77.42
C PHE A 3 -7.65 27.55 -76.21
N ALA A 4 -7.89 27.04 -75.01
CA ALA A 4 -8.28 25.73 -74.47
C ALA A 4 -8.55 26.00 -72.98
N ILE A 5 -9.72 25.63 -72.47
CA ILE A 5 -10.02 25.69 -71.03
C ILE A 5 -9.29 24.51 -70.38
N GLY A 6 -8.23 24.80 -69.63
CA GLY A 6 -7.48 23.82 -68.86
C GLY A 6 -8.24 23.42 -67.61
N LEU A 7 -8.85 22.24 -67.64
CA LEU A 7 -9.43 21.56 -66.48
C LEU A 7 -8.30 21.00 -65.61
N VAL A 8 -7.99 21.65 -64.48
CA VAL A 8 -7.04 21.12 -63.49
C VAL A 8 -7.77 20.15 -62.57
N LEU A 9 -7.74 18.87 -62.91
CA LEU A 9 -8.04 17.76 -62.00
C LEU A 9 -6.75 17.38 -61.28
N GLY A 10 -6.57 17.86 -60.05
CA GLY A 10 -5.43 17.58 -59.18
C GLY A 10 -5.87 16.90 -57.89
N VAL A 11 -5.95 15.58 -57.94
CA VAL A 11 -5.98 14.56 -56.86
C VAL A 11 -5.96 15.10 -55.42
N LEU A 12 -7.11 14.99 -54.73
CA LEU A 12 -7.17 14.94 -53.27
C LEU A 12 -6.44 13.68 -52.80
N ALA A 13 -5.21 13.84 -52.34
CA ALA A 13 -4.52 12.80 -51.59
C ALA A 13 -5.27 12.61 -50.26
N VAL A 14 -6.14 11.60 -50.22
CA VAL A 14 -6.60 11.03 -48.96
C VAL A 14 -5.36 10.43 -48.30
N VAL A 15 -4.75 11.19 -47.39
CA VAL A 15 -3.78 10.64 -46.45
C VAL A 15 -4.56 9.64 -45.62
N ALA A 16 -4.49 8.37 -46.00
CA ALA A 16 -4.91 7.29 -45.14
C ALA A 16 -4.09 7.43 -43.86
N GLN A 17 -4.72 7.96 -42.81
CA GLN A 17 -4.16 7.88 -41.47
C GLN A 17 -4.06 6.39 -41.18
N THR A 18 -2.84 5.86 -41.26
CA THR A 18 -2.55 4.56 -40.69
C THR A 18 -3.03 4.64 -39.24
N PRO A 19 -3.98 3.78 -38.82
CA PRO A 19 -4.36 3.75 -37.42
C PRO A 19 -3.07 3.50 -36.66
N VAL A 20 -2.69 4.46 -35.82
CA VAL A 20 -1.60 4.26 -34.86
C VAL A 20 -2.01 3.03 -34.09
N ALA A 21 -1.30 1.92 -34.30
CA ALA A 21 -1.54 0.71 -33.55
C ALA A 21 -1.45 1.11 -32.07
N ALA A 22 -2.58 1.03 -31.36
CA ALA A 22 -2.59 1.24 -29.92
C ALA A 22 -1.47 0.36 -29.37
N SER A 23 -0.48 0.98 -28.71
CA SER A 23 0.70 0.27 -28.25
C SER A 23 0.25 -0.97 -27.48
N ASP A 24 0.71 -2.14 -27.92
CA ASP A 24 0.38 -3.44 -27.32
C ASP A 24 1.12 -3.61 -25.98
N ASP A 25 1.01 -2.63 -25.08
CA ASP A 25 1.65 -2.61 -23.77
C ASP A 25 0.79 -3.42 -22.78
N PRO A 26 1.25 -4.60 -22.32
CA PRO A 26 0.52 -5.41 -21.37
C PRO A 26 0.33 -4.72 -20.01
N ALA A 27 1.28 -3.87 -19.60
CA ALA A 27 1.19 -3.13 -18.34
C ALA A 27 0.08 -2.07 -18.40
N ARG A 28 -0.04 -1.37 -19.54
CA ARG A 28 -1.16 -0.46 -19.81
C ARG A 28 -2.50 -1.19 -19.74
N ARG A 29 -2.64 -2.33 -20.41
CA ARG A 29 -3.89 -3.11 -20.37
C ARG A 29 -4.25 -3.59 -18.96
N ALA A 30 -3.25 -4.02 -18.19
CA ALA A 30 -3.45 -4.40 -16.80
C ALA A 30 -3.91 -3.21 -15.96
N ALA A 31 -3.26 -2.05 -16.10
CA ALA A 31 -3.67 -0.83 -15.41
C ALA A 31 -5.09 -0.40 -15.79
N ASP A 32 -5.44 -0.40 -17.08
CA ASP A 32 -6.79 -0.08 -17.57
C ASP A 32 -7.84 -1.03 -16.99
N SER A 33 -7.51 -2.32 -16.89
CA SER A 33 -8.39 -3.32 -16.29
C SER A 33 -8.62 -3.06 -14.81
N LEU A 34 -7.59 -2.64 -14.08
CA LEU A 34 -7.70 -2.32 -12.66
C LEU A 34 -8.46 -1.00 -12.44
N VAL A 35 -8.24 0.02 -13.27
CA VAL A 35 -9.02 1.27 -13.21
C VAL A 35 -10.51 1.00 -13.40
N ARG A 36 -10.87 0.13 -14.36
CA ARG A 36 -12.27 -0.27 -14.59
C ARG A 36 -12.89 -1.06 -13.42
N SER A 37 -12.07 -1.63 -12.53
CA SER A 37 -12.54 -2.40 -11.39
C SER A 37 -12.71 -1.56 -10.11
N GLN A 38 -12.50 -0.25 -10.20
CA GLN A 38 -12.67 0.66 -9.08
C GLN A 38 -14.14 0.78 -8.66
N LEU A 39 -14.39 0.60 -7.37
CA LEU A 39 -15.70 0.71 -6.73
C LEU A 39 -15.99 2.16 -6.33
N PRO A 40 -17.27 2.52 -6.09
CA PRO A 40 -17.64 3.84 -5.57
C PRO A 40 -16.98 4.21 -4.23
N SER A 41 -16.54 3.22 -3.45
CA SER A 41 -15.77 3.42 -2.22
C SER A 41 -14.33 3.92 -2.48
N GLY A 42 -13.87 3.91 -3.73
CA GLY A 42 -12.50 4.18 -4.15
C GLY A 42 -11.58 2.96 -4.14
N LEU A 43 -11.95 1.90 -3.43
CA LEU A 43 -11.26 0.61 -3.46
C LEU A 43 -11.63 -0.19 -4.73
N PHE A 44 -11.24 -1.45 -4.82
CA PHE A 44 -11.35 -2.25 -6.04
C PHE A 44 -12.11 -3.55 -5.81
N THR A 45 -12.68 -4.12 -6.87
CA THR A 45 -13.24 -5.47 -6.78
C THR A 45 -12.11 -6.48 -6.50
N TYR A 46 -12.28 -7.34 -5.50
CA TYR A 46 -11.30 -8.39 -5.20
C TYR A 46 -11.58 -9.68 -5.98
N GLY A 47 -12.82 -10.15 -5.94
CA GLY A 47 -13.21 -11.43 -6.51
C GLY A 47 -14.24 -11.30 -7.64
N PHE A 48 -14.42 -12.39 -8.39
CA PHE A 48 -15.38 -12.48 -9.48
C PHE A 48 -16.15 -13.80 -9.38
N ASP A 49 -17.48 -13.71 -9.43
CA ASP A 49 -18.37 -14.85 -9.57
C ASP A 49 -18.52 -15.15 -11.06
N PHE A 50 -17.90 -16.25 -11.50
CA PHE A 50 -17.95 -16.69 -12.89
C PHE A 50 -19.33 -17.18 -13.32
N LEU A 51 -20.15 -17.67 -12.39
CA LEU A 51 -21.51 -18.14 -12.69
C LEU A 51 -22.47 -16.97 -12.81
N ALA A 52 -22.36 -15.97 -11.93
CA ALA A 52 -23.18 -14.76 -11.96
C ALA A 52 -22.67 -13.71 -12.97
N GLY A 53 -21.43 -13.84 -13.45
CA GLY A 53 -20.79 -12.85 -14.33
C GLY A 53 -20.60 -11.49 -13.64
N ALA A 54 -20.41 -11.48 -12.33
CA ALA A 54 -20.41 -10.26 -11.51
C ALA A 54 -19.29 -10.30 -10.45
N PRO A 55 -18.79 -9.13 -9.99
CA PRO A 55 -17.84 -9.07 -8.88
C PRO A 55 -18.40 -9.70 -7.59
N LEU A 56 -17.55 -10.41 -6.84
CA LEU A 56 -17.86 -10.85 -5.48
C LEU A 56 -17.93 -9.64 -4.53
N GLN A 57 -18.82 -9.71 -3.54
CA GLN A 57 -18.94 -8.69 -2.49
C GLN A 57 -17.87 -8.84 -1.38
N GLU A 58 -17.01 -9.85 -1.47
CA GLU A 58 -15.95 -10.08 -0.49
C GLU A 58 -14.90 -8.96 -0.53
N ASP A 59 -14.67 -8.33 0.62
CA ASP A 59 -13.61 -7.34 0.80
C ASP A 59 -12.30 -8.04 1.21
N ASN A 60 -11.28 -7.93 0.35
CA ASN A 60 -9.89 -8.23 0.74
C ASN A 60 -9.09 -6.94 0.71
N ILE A 61 -9.07 -6.25 1.85
CA ILE A 61 -8.47 -4.92 1.96
C ILE A 61 -6.98 -4.92 1.59
N VAL A 62 -6.24 -5.99 1.90
CA VAL A 62 -4.82 -6.13 1.53
C VAL A 62 -4.66 -6.04 0.01
N ARG A 63 -5.46 -6.81 -0.72
CA ARG A 63 -5.42 -6.87 -2.19
C ARG A 63 -5.92 -5.57 -2.82
N GLN A 64 -7.01 -5.01 -2.30
CA GLN A 64 -7.59 -3.77 -2.79
C GLN A 64 -6.63 -2.59 -2.65
N VAL A 65 -5.95 -2.46 -1.50
CA VAL A 65 -4.94 -1.42 -1.29
C VAL A 65 -3.67 -1.71 -2.10
N GLY A 66 -3.30 -2.99 -2.26
CA GLY A 66 -2.22 -3.40 -3.16
C GLY A 66 -2.44 -2.97 -4.62
N ILE A 67 -3.69 -2.92 -5.10
CA ILE A 67 -4.01 -2.38 -6.43
C ILE A 67 -3.72 -0.87 -6.50
N VAL A 68 -4.01 -0.10 -5.44
CA VAL A 68 -3.65 1.33 -5.38
C VAL A 68 -2.14 1.50 -5.51
N TYR A 69 -1.36 0.69 -4.79
CA TYR A 69 0.10 0.70 -4.88
C TYR A 69 0.59 0.34 -6.29
N PHE A 70 0.04 -0.72 -6.90
CA PHE A 70 0.40 -1.10 -8.26
C PHE A 70 0.13 0.03 -9.27
N LEU A 71 -1.03 0.68 -9.20
CA LEU A 71 -1.36 1.80 -10.07
C LEU A 71 -0.41 2.99 -9.83
N ALA A 72 -0.01 3.25 -8.58
CA ALA A 72 0.94 4.32 -8.26
C ALA A 72 2.37 4.02 -8.75
N GLU A 73 2.84 2.78 -8.64
CA GLU A 73 4.11 2.33 -9.26
C GLU A 73 4.06 2.48 -10.78
N PHE A 74 2.98 2.02 -11.39
CA PHE A 74 2.78 2.14 -12.83
C PHE A 74 2.76 3.61 -13.27
N TYR A 75 2.11 4.48 -12.51
CA TYR A 75 2.10 5.91 -12.76
C TYR A 75 3.50 6.52 -12.65
N LEU A 76 4.24 6.18 -11.60
CA LEU A 76 5.61 6.63 -11.38
C LEU A 76 6.53 6.28 -12.56
N HIS A 77 6.38 5.07 -13.13
CA HIS A 77 7.25 4.58 -14.19
C HIS A 77 6.81 4.96 -15.60
N SER A 78 5.49 4.98 -15.86
CA SER A 78 4.97 5.27 -17.21
C SER A 78 4.62 6.74 -17.44
N GLY A 79 4.42 7.51 -16.37
CA GLY A 79 3.96 8.90 -16.44
C GLY A 79 2.53 9.07 -16.97
N ASP A 80 1.75 7.99 -17.10
CA ASP A 80 0.40 8.11 -17.64
C ASP A 80 -0.59 8.72 -16.65
N GLU A 81 -1.02 9.91 -16.99
CA GLU A 81 -1.98 10.69 -16.23
C GLU A 81 -3.37 10.07 -16.15
N SER A 82 -3.72 9.14 -17.05
CA SER A 82 -5.04 8.50 -17.07
C SER A 82 -5.36 7.70 -15.80
N VAL A 83 -4.33 7.15 -15.12
CA VAL A 83 -4.51 6.39 -13.88
C VAL A 83 -4.54 7.27 -12.63
N ARG A 84 -4.16 8.55 -12.74
CA ARG A 84 -4.06 9.48 -11.60
C ARG A 84 -5.37 9.59 -10.81
N PRO A 85 -6.56 9.76 -11.42
CA PRO A 85 -7.81 9.86 -10.67
C PRO A 85 -8.13 8.59 -9.87
N ALA A 86 -7.81 7.42 -10.42
CA ALA A 86 -8.04 6.14 -9.75
C ALA A 86 -7.14 5.99 -8.52
N ILE A 87 -5.87 6.39 -8.60
CA ILE A 87 -4.94 6.41 -7.46
C ILE A 87 -5.44 7.35 -6.37
N GLN A 88 -5.83 8.58 -6.73
CA GLN A 88 -6.32 9.56 -5.76
C GLN A 88 -7.59 9.09 -5.03
N THR A 89 -8.52 8.49 -5.77
CA THR A 89 -9.75 7.93 -5.20
C THR A 89 -9.45 6.72 -4.32
N GLY A 90 -8.49 5.87 -4.73
CA GLY A 90 -8.00 4.73 -3.95
C GLY A 90 -7.34 5.13 -2.63
N LEU A 91 -6.46 6.13 -2.65
CA LEU A 91 -5.83 6.67 -1.44
C LEU A 91 -6.86 7.29 -0.48
N SER A 92 -7.85 8.00 -1.02
CA SER A 92 -8.95 8.56 -0.22
C SER A 92 -9.84 7.45 0.38
N GLY A 93 -10.12 6.41 -0.38
CA GLY A 93 -10.87 5.22 0.06
C GLY A 93 -10.14 4.47 1.18
N ALA A 94 -8.84 4.22 1.01
CA ALA A 94 -7.99 3.63 2.05
C ALA A 94 -7.94 4.51 3.30
N GLY A 95 -7.86 5.83 3.14
CA GLY A 95 -7.87 6.80 4.24
C GLY A 95 -9.19 6.79 5.03
N THR A 96 -10.31 6.62 4.32
CA THR A 96 -11.64 6.47 4.92
C THR A 96 -11.79 5.15 5.66
N ARG A 97 -11.18 4.08 5.15
CA ARG A 97 -11.11 2.74 5.78
C ARG A 97 -10.01 2.60 6.83
N SER A 98 -9.44 3.73 7.29
CA SER A 98 -8.38 3.73 8.29
C SER A 98 -8.89 4.22 9.65
N VAL A 99 -8.54 3.48 10.70
CA VAL A 99 -8.92 3.82 12.08
C VAL A 99 -7.72 4.32 12.89
N PRO A 100 -7.93 5.19 13.89
CA PRO A 100 -6.87 5.58 14.81
C PRO A 100 -6.27 4.38 15.52
N PHE A 101 -4.96 4.41 15.68
CA PHE A 101 -4.21 3.36 16.37
C PHE A 101 -3.01 3.94 17.10
N GLY A 102 -2.81 3.46 18.32
CA GLY A 102 -1.72 3.89 19.18
C GLY A 102 -1.23 2.81 20.13
N LYS A 103 -0.15 3.13 20.83
CA LYS A 103 0.51 2.27 21.81
C LYS A 103 0.64 3.03 23.12
N GLY A 104 0.23 2.39 24.22
CA GLY A 104 0.39 2.97 25.55
C GLY A 104 1.82 2.85 26.08
N THR A 105 2.19 3.70 27.04
CA THR A 105 3.51 3.68 27.68
C THR A 105 3.85 2.31 28.28
N LEU A 106 2.92 1.70 29.02
CA LEU A 106 3.15 0.39 29.65
C LEU A 106 3.37 -0.71 28.60
N GLN A 107 2.58 -0.71 27.51
CA GLN A 107 2.79 -1.62 26.40
C GLN A 107 4.18 -1.42 25.78
N SER A 108 4.59 -0.17 25.53
CA SER A 108 5.92 0.13 24.99
C SER A 108 7.03 -0.40 25.88
N VAL A 109 6.95 -0.19 27.19
CA VAL A 109 7.94 -0.71 28.15
C VAL A 109 8.01 -2.24 28.09
N ILE A 110 6.87 -2.92 28.11
CA ILE A 110 6.81 -4.39 28.04
C ILE A 110 7.44 -4.91 26.76
N GLU A 111 7.14 -4.30 25.61
CA GLU A 111 7.75 -4.70 24.33
C GLU A 111 9.26 -4.51 24.34
N HIS A 112 9.78 -3.43 24.94
CA HIS A 112 11.21 -3.18 25.07
C HIS A 112 11.92 -4.19 25.97
N THR A 113 11.22 -4.86 26.91
CA THR A 113 11.83 -5.94 27.72
C THR A 113 12.19 -7.18 26.88
N GLY A 114 11.56 -7.36 25.71
CA GLY A 114 11.77 -8.52 24.85
C GLY A 114 10.99 -9.76 25.30
N VAL A 115 10.04 -9.60 26.24
CA VAL A 115 9.16 -10.70 26.67
C VAL A 115 8.37 -11.30 25.50
N LEU A 116 8.08 -10.50 24.47
CA LEU A 116 7.41 -10.97 23.25
C LEU A 116 8.30 -11.84 22.36
N SER A 117 9.62 -11.89 22.60
CA SER A 117 10.57 -12.76 21.89
C SER A 117 10.70 -14.15 22.48
N LEU A 118 10.07 -14.43 23.63
CA LEU A 118 10.13 -15.75 24.25
C LEU A 118 9.36 -16.80 23.44
N PRO A 119 9.92 -18.00 23.23
CA PRO A 119 9.28 -19.05 22.43
C PRO A 119 8.14 -19.76 23.19
N ALA A 120 8.26 -19.89 24.51
CA ALA A 120 7.28 -20.59 25.34
C ALA A 120 6.21 -19.66 25.92
N GLY A 121 4.98 -20.16 26.06
CA GLY A 121 3.90 -19.45 26.76
C GLY A 121 3.23 -18.30 25.98
N ARG A 122 3.54 -18.14 24.69
CA ARG A 122 3.05 -17.04 23.82
C ARG A 122 1.54 -16.85 23.86
N SER A 123 0.76 -17.93 23.77
CA SER A 123 -0.72 -17.84 23.81
C SER A 123 -1.23 -17.30 25.16
N LYS A 124 -0.64 -17.74 26.28
CA LYS A 124 -0.99 -17.24 27.62
C LYS A 124 -0.59 -15.78 27.79
N LEU A 125 0.60 -15.40 27.31
CA LEU A 125 1.08 -14.03 27.32
C LEU A 125 0.16 -13.11 26.50
N ARG A 126 -0.18 -13.51 25.27
CA ARG A 126 -1.14 -12.80 24.41
C ARG A 126 -2.45 -12.58 25.15
N GLY A 127 -3.03 -13.64 25.71
CA GLY A 127 -4.30 -13.55 26.44
C GLY A 127 -4.21 -12.69 27.72
N ALA A 128 -3.05 -12.59 28.36
CA ALA A 128 -2.84 -11.68 29.48
C ALA A 128 -2.74 -10.22 29.02
N LEU A 129 -1.93 -9.94 28.00
CA LEU A 129 -1.77 -8.60 27.43
C LEU A 129 -3.09 -8.07 26.88
N ASP A 130 -3.88 -8.93 26.22
CA ASP A 130 -5.17 -8.56 25.67
C ASP A 130 -6.18 -8.16 26.75
N ARG A 131 -6.29 -8.96 27.82
CA ARG A 131 -7.14 -8.65 28.98
C ARG A 131 -6.75 -7.37 29.69
N LEU A 132 -5.47 -7.01 29.65
CA LEU A 132 -4.94 -5.77 30.24
C LEU A 132 -5.02 -4.57 29.28
N GLY A 133 -5.51 -4.74 28.05
CA GLY A 133 -5.55 -3.67 27.04
C GLY A 133 -4.16 -3.22 26.57
N LEU A 134 -3.18 -4.13 26.58
CA LEU A 134 -1.77 -3.88 26.23
C LEU A 134 -1.40 -4.36 24.83
N LEU A 135 -2.39 -4.61 23.97
CA LEU A 135 -2.21 -4.97 22.57
C LEU A 135 -2.63 -3.84 21.62
N GLY A 136 -2.49 -2.60 22.06
CA GLY A 136 -2.78 -1.40 21.29
C GLY A 136 -4.02 -0.65 21.78
N ARG A 137 -4.16 0.58 21.29
CA ARG A 137 -5.26 1.50 21.62
C ARG A 137 -5.98 1.91 20.35
N SER A 138 -7.30 2.10 20.43
CA SER A 138 -8.14 2.67 19.38
C SER A 138 -8.02 4.20 19.27
N GLU A 139 -7.00 4.77 19.90
CA GLU A 139 -6.71 6.20 19.96
C GLU A 139 -5.21 6.40 19.72
N GLY A 140 -4.86 7.52 19.09
CA GLY A 140 -3.50 7.89 18.76
C GLY A 140 -3.42 8.62 17.43
N ASP A 141 -2.25 9.19 17.15
CA ASP A 141 -1.97 9.89 15.89
C ASP A 141 -1.73 8.96 14.71
N GLY A 142 -1.52 7.67 14.97
CA GLY A 142 -1.35 6.65 13.95
C GLY A 142 -2.67 6.22 13.35
N LYS A 143 -2.64 5.73 12.12
CA LYS A 143 -3.77 5.09 11.46
C LYS A 143 -3.37 3.75 10.88
N VAL A 144 -4.26 2.77 11.01
CA VAL A 144 -4.12 1.45 10.38
C VAL A 144 -5.31 1.22 9.45
N VAL A 145 -5.05 0.60 8.29
CA VAL A 145 -6.07 0.35 7.28
C VAL A 145 -6.84 -0.94 7.62
N THR A 146 -8.17 -0.89 7.52
CA THR A 146 -9.10 -1.94 7.99
C THR A 146 -10.08 -2.32 6.89
N SER A 147 -10.67 -3.51 6.95
CA SER A 147 -11.78 -3.86 6.07
C SER A 147 -13.13 -3.38 6.60
N ASP A 148 -13.33 -3.27 7.91
CA ASP A 148 -14.65 -3.03 8.51
C ASP A 148 -14.70 -1.82 9.47
N ASN A 149 -13.72 -0.91 9.39
CA ASN A 149 -13.55 0.21 10.33
C ASN A 149 -13.35 -0.24 11.78
N THR A 150 -12.83 -1.45 12.00
CA THR A 150 -12.37 -1.92 13.30
C THR A 150 -10.89 -2.28 13.21
N SER A 151 -10.12 -1.99 14.26
CA SER A 151 -8.70 -2.34 14.31
C SER A 151 -8.45 -3.86 14.33
N ALA A 152 -9.49 -4.67 14.55
CA ALA A 152 -9.41 -6.13 14.52
C ALA A 152 -9.17 -6.68 13.10
N THR A 153 -9.57 -5.94 12.06
CA THR A 153 -9.37 -6.35 10.66
C THR A 153 -8.18 -5.66 9.98
N ALA A 154 -7.41 -4.88 10.73
CA ALA A 154 -6.20 -4.26 10.23
C ALA A 154 -5.03 -5.24 10.17
N PHE A 155 -4.21 -5.07 9.13
CA PHE A 155 -2.92 -5.73 9.00
C PHE A 155 -1.80 -4.71 8.79
N ALA A 156 -0.60 -5.02 9.31
CA ALA A 156 0.59 -4.20 9.07
C ALA A 156 0.87 -4.05 7.57
N GLY A 157 0.78 -5.16 6.82
CA GLY A 157 0.98 -5.17 5.38
C GLY A 157 0.06 -4.21 4.62
N THR A 158 -1.25 -4.23 4.90
CA THR A 158 -2.20 -3.28 4.29
C THR A 158 -1.83 -1.83 4.57
N THR A 159 -1.41 -1.52 5.79
CA THR A 159 -1.01 -0.16 6.16
C THR A 159 0.29 0.25 5.46
N ALA A 160 1.24 -0.68 5.34
CA ALA A 160 2.47 -0.48 4.58
C ALA A 160 2.20 -0.27 3.08
N LEU A 161 1.28 -1.03 2.47
CA LEU A 161 0.87 -0.86 1.08
C LEU A 161 0.18 0.49 0.83
N ALA A 162 -0.65 0.96 1.77
CA ALA A 162 -1.25 2.30 1.66
C ALA A 162 -0.18 3.41 1.72
N LEU A 163 0.79 3.26 2.63
CA LEU A 163 1.93 4.17 2.71
C LEU A 163 2.77 4.13 1.42
N LEU A 164 3.09 2.94 0.89
CA LEU A 164 3.80 2.77 -0.38
C LEU A 164 3.05 3.43 -1.54
N ALA A 165 1.75 3.18 -1.68
CA ALA A 165 0.92 3.78 -2.72
C ALA A 165 1.00 5.31 -2.69
N GLU A 166 0.91 5.90 -1.50
CA GLU A 166 1.01 7.34 -1.33
C GLU A 166 2.41 7.86 -1.65
N LEU A 167 3.47 7.17 -1.21
CA LEU A 167 4.85 7.55 -1.49
C LEU A 167 5.16 7.53 -3.00
N GLN A 168 4.68 6.51 -3.73
CA GLN A 168 4.88 6.47 -5.18
C GLN A 168 4.06 7.52 -5.91
N TYR A 169 2.82 7.76 -5.47
CA TYR A 169 2.01 8.86 -5.98
C TYR A 169 2.71 10.21 -5.79
N TYR A 170 3.22 10.48 -4.58
CA TYR A 170 3.96 11.71 -4.27
C TYR A 170 5.23 11.83 -5.11
N ARG A 171 5.98 10.75 -5.29
CA ARG A 171 7.19 10.75 -6.15
C ARG A 171 6.87 11.07 -7.61
N ALA A 172 5.78 10.52 -8.13
CA ALA A 172 5.36 10.69 -9.52
C ALA A 172 4.79 12.08 -9.79
N SER A 173 3.96 12.60 -8.89
CA SER A 173 3.18 13.84 -9.10
C SER A 173 3.70 15.08 -8.38
N ARG A 174 4.46 14.90 -7.29
CA ARG A 174 4.77 15.94 -6.28
C ARG A 174 3.56 16.57 -5.60
N ASP A 175 2.37 15.96 -5.73
CA ASP A 175 1.15 16.41 -5.08
C ASP A 175 1.10 15.90 -3.64
N ASP A 176 1.09 16.84 -2.69
CA ASP A 176 1.17 16.56 -1.26
C ASP A 176 -0.19 16.54 -0.53
N ARG A 177 -1.30 16.44 -1.27
CA ARG A 177 -2.66 16.41 -0.67
C ARG A 177 -2.86 15.30 0.37
N PHE A 178 -2.09 14.22 0.27
CA PHE A 178 -2.17 13.07 1.17
C PHE A 178 -1.09 13.07 2.26
N ALA A 179 -0.35 14.17 2.45
CA ALA A 179 0.69 14.29 3.47
C ALA A 179 0.25 13.87 4.87
N GLN A 180 -0.97 14.24 5.26
CA GLN A 180 -1.53 13.89 6.56
C GLN A 180 -1.80 12.38 6.67
N LEU A 181 -2.31 11.75 5.61
CA LEU A 181 -2.49 10.30 5.56
C LEU A 181 -1.15 9.56 5.55
N ARG A 182 -0.16 10.04 4.78
CA ARG A 182 1.23 9.53 4.79
C ARG A 182 1.78 9.50 6.20
N SER A 183 1.70 10.64 6.92
CA SER A 183 2.17 10.74 8.30
C SER A 183 1.40 9.81 9.25
N ALA A 184 0.07 9.74 9.13
CA ALA A 184 -0.75 8.90 9.98
C ALA A 184 -0.48 7.40 9.75
N TRP A 185 -0.37 6.95 8.49
CA TRP A 185 -0.04 5.56 8.18
C TRP A 185 1.37 5.18 8.58
N LEU A 186 2.36 6.07 8.41
CA LEU A 186 3.70 5.86 8.96
C LEU A 186 3.62 5.67 10.48
N LYS A 187 3.00 6.59 11.22
CA LYS A 187 2.86 6.49 12.67
C LYS A 187 2.15 5.19 13.09
N GLY A 188 1.11 4.78 12.36
CA GLY A 188 0.40 3.52 12.58
C GLY A 188 1.30 2.29 12.37
N LEU A 189 2.06 2.27 11.28
CA LEU A 189 3.02 1.21 10.97
C LEU A 189 4.15 1.14 12.02
N LEU A 190 4.74 2.27 12.41
CA LEU A 190 5.76 2.33 13.46
C LEU A 190 5.20 1.90 14.83
N THR A 191 3.91 2.13 15.07
CA THR A 191 3.23 1.63 16.29
C THR A 191 3.12 0.11 16.29
N LEU A 192 3.01 -0.54 15.11
CA LEU A 192 2.98 -2.00 15.00
C LEU A 192 4.36 -2.65 15.12
N HIS A 193 5.45 -1.88 14.99
CA HIS A 193 6.81 -2.39 15.19
C HIS A 193 7.03 -2.79 16.65
N VAL A 194 7.69 -3.94 16.84
CA VAL A 194 8.12 -4.45 18.14
C VAL A 194 9.65 -4.44 18.17
N PRO A 195 10.28 -3.78 19.16
CA PRO A 195 11.74 -3.76 19.26
C PRO A 195 12.36 -5.16 19.27
N ARG A 196 13.49 -5.34 18.56
CA ARG A 196 14.24 -6.61 18.40
C ARG A 196 13.44 -7.72 17.69
N ARG A 197 12.43 -7.31 16.93
CA ARG A 197 11.48 -8.12 16.18
C ARG A 197 11.09 -7.35 14.91
N GLY A 198 10.09 -7.84 14.18
CA GLY A 198 9.48 -7.11 13.08
C GLY A 198 8.20 -6.35 13.48
N PHE A 199 7.25 -6.32 12.56
CA PHE A 199 5.91 -5.77 12.79
C PHE A 199 4.95 -6.86 13.26
N ARG A 200 4.08 -6.50 14.21
CA ARG A 200 2.90 -7.30 14.50
C ARG A 200 2.09 -7.48 13.23
N LEU A 201 1.63 -8.71 12.97
CA LEU A 201 0.76 -9.03 11.85
C LEU A 201 -0.49 -8.12 11.83
N ALA A 202 -1.09 -7.91 13.00
CA ALA A 202 -2.29 -7.11 13.22
C ALA A 202 -2.21 -6.41 14.59
N PRO A 203 -2.99 -5.34 14.84
CA PRO A 203 -2.98 -4.60 16.11
C PRO A 203 -2.95 -5.47 17.36
N ARG A 204 -3.88 -6.43 17.47
CA ARG A 204 -4.02 -7.34 18.62
C ARG A 204 -3.18 -8.62 18.53
N SER A 205 -2.25 -8.70 17.59
CA SER A 205 -1.34 -9.83 17.43
C SER A 205 -0.03 -9.61 18.18
N ILE A 206 0.60 -10.70 18.60
CA ILE A 206 2.00 -10.76 19.02
C ILE A 206 2.87 -11.56 18.02
N GLU A 207 2.24 -12.06 16.96
CA GLU A 207 2.88 -12.78 15.86
C GLU A 207 3.24 -11.81 14.73
N GLU A 208 4.18 -12.23 13.90
CA GLU A 208 4.65 -11.49 12.72
C GLU A 208 4.32 -12.27 11.44
N SER A 209 4.61 -11.67 10.30
CA SER A 209 4.60 -12.33 9.00
C SER A 209 5.80 -11.85 8.21
N ASP A 210 6.59 -12.78 7.65
CA ASP A 210 7.74 -12.44 6.81
C ASP A 210 7.29 -11.58 5.61
N TYR A 211 6.10 -11.88 5.06
CA TYR A 211 5.49 -11.09 3.98
C TYR A 211 5.18 -9.65 4.42
N PHE A 212 4.50 -9.45 5.55
CA PHE A 212 4.20 -8.09 6.05
C PHE A 212 5.44 -7.34 6.56
N ASN A 213 6.45 -8.06 7.06
CA ASN A 213 7.75 -7.49 7.39
C ASN A 213 8.45 -6.95 6.14
N GLY A 214 8.38 -7.67 5.01
CA GLY A 214 8.90 -7.20 3.73
C GLY A 214 8.19 -5.93 3.23
N GLU A 215 6.86 -5.91 3.25
CA GLU A 215 6.08 -4.72 2.86
C GLU A 215 6.38 -3.52 3.77
N GLY A 216 6.46 -3.74 5.09
CA GLY A 216 6.81 -2.70 6.06
C GLY A 216 8.24 -2.18 5.89
N TRP A 217 9.22 -3.06 5.68
CA TRP A 217 10.60 -2.68 5.38
C TRP A 217 10.68 -1.84 4.11
N LEU A 218 10.01 -2.26 3.03
CA LEU A 218 10.00 -1.55 1.76
C LEU A 218 9.38 -0.14 1.90
N ALA A 219 8.27 -0.03 2.65
CA ALA A 219 7.63 1.24 2.94
C ALA A 219 8.56 2.20 3.69
N LEU A 220 9.24 1.72 4.73
CA LEU A 220 10.19 2.53 5.49
C LEU A 220 11.43 2.92 4.66
N ALA A 221 11.92 2.01 3.82
CA ALA A 221 13.05 2.30 2.93
C ALA A 221 12.72 3.40 1.91
N TYR A 222 11.54 3.36 1.28
CA TYR A 222 11.10 4.43 0.39
C TYR A 222 10.82 5.74 1.14
N TYR A 223 10.20 5.67 2.31
CA TYR A 223 9.95 6.85 3.14
C TYR A 223 11.27 7.54 3.52
N GLN A 224 12.27 6.79 3.99
CA GLN A 224 13.57 7.35 4.38
C GLN A 224 14.33 8.01 3.24
N ARG A 225 14.21 7.50 2.00
CA ARG A 225 14.79 8.16 0.82
C ARG A 225 14.18 9.53 0.56
N LEU A 226 12.90 9.73 0.90
CA LEU A 226 12.20 11.01 0.69
C LEU A 226 12.32 11.96 1.89
N PHE A 227 12.40 11.40 3.11
CA PHE A 227 12.40 12.15 4.36
C PHE A 227 13.58 11.73 5.26
N PRO A 228 14.84 11.98 4.84
CA PRO A 228 16.03 11.46 5.52
C PRO A 228 16.28 12.06 6.92
N GLN A 229 15.56 13.12 7.27
CA GLN A 229 15.68 13.80 8.57
C GLN A 229 14.80 13.17 9.66
N ASP A 230 13.93 12.23 9.30
CA ASP A 230 13.09 11.51 10.28
C ASP A 230 13.91 10.41 10.96
N GLU A 231 14.62 10.78 12.03
CA GLU A 231 15.50 9.86 12.77
C GLU A 231 14.74 8.69 13.42
N ALA A 232 13.45 8.88 13.74
CA ALA A 232 12.64 7.81 14.33
C ALA A 232 12.39 6.68 13.33
N ALA A 233 11.94 7.03 12.12
CA ALA A 233 11.76 6.05 11.05
C ALA A 233 13.09 5.42 10.62
N LYS A 234 14.20 6.17 10.64
CA LYS A 234 15.54 5.69 10.30
C LYS A 234 16.04 4.66 11.30
N SER A 235 15.92 4.97 12.60
CA SER A 235 16.30 4.05 13.67
C SER A 235 15.50 2.74 13.61
N ILE A 236 14.20 2.82 13.32
CA ILE A 236 13.35 1.62 13.19
C ILE A 236 13.74 0.82 11.95
N LEU A 237 13.97 1.47 10.81
CA LEU A 237 14.43 0.80 9.59
C LEU A 237 15.74 0.05 9.83
N SER A 238 16.75 0.67 10.45
CA SER A 238 18.02 0.01 10.75
C SER A 238 17.87 -1.18 11.71
N ALA A 239 17.03 -1.05 12.74
CA ALA A 239 16.77 -2.15 13.67
C ALA A 239 16.04 -3.32 13.00
N LEU A 240 15.06 -3.00 12.14
CA LEU A 240 14.31 -3.99 11.36
C LEU A 240 15.22 -4.72 10.37
N ASP A 241 16.09 -3.98 9.66
CA ASP A 241 17.05 -4.54 8.70
C ASP A 241 17.97 -5.56 9.38
N ALA A 242 18.59 -5.17 10.50
CA ALA A 242 19.43 -6.07 11.30
C ALA A 242 18.68 -7.32 11.79
N TYR A 243 17.42 -7.16 12.24
CA TYR A 243 16.59 -8.28 12.68
C TYR A 243 16.27 -9.26 11.54
N LEU A 244 15.83 -8.76 10.38
CA LEU A 244 15.46 -9.60 9.24
C LEU A 244 16.68 -10.32 8.66
N MET A 245 17.83 -9.66 8.58
CA MET A 245 19.08 -10.28 8.15
C MET A 245 19.51 -11.41 9.09
N ALA A 246 19.45 -11.20 10.41
CA ALA A 246 19.79 -12.25 11.37
C ALA A 246 18.82 -13.44 11.28
N ARG A 247 17.51 -13.17 11.22
CA ARG A 247 16.46 -14.21 11.15
C ARG A 247 16.57 -15.11 9.93
N HIS A 248 16.91 -14.57 8.77
CA HIS A 248 16.97 -15.33 7.51
C HIS A 248 18.39 -15.82 7.17
N GLY A 249 19.44 -15.15 7.63
CA GLY A 249 20.82 -15.59 7.41
C GLY A 249 21.17 -16.89 8.16
N GLU A 250 20.53 -17.15 9.30
CA GLU A 250 20.68 -18.41 10.03
C GLU A 250 19.99 -19.60 9.32
N GLN A 251 18.95 -19.35 8.51
CA GLN A 251 18.20 -20.41 7.80
C GLN A 251 18.92 -20.95 6.55
N GLU A 252 19.89 -20.22 5.98
CA GLU A 252 20.67 -20.67 4.83
C GLU A 252 21.92 -21.49 5.23
N SER A 253 22.15 -21.69 6.54
CA SER A 253 23.32 -22.37 7.09
C SER A 253 23.05 -23.82 7.55
N GLU A 254 21.83 -24.33 7.38
CA GLU A 254 21.41 -25.73 7.61
C GLU A 254 21.16 -26.46 6.29
#